data_AF-A0A4R7PJL3-F1
#
_entry.id   AF-A0A4R7PJL3-F1
#
_cell.length_a   1.000
_cell.length_b   1.000
_cell.length_c   1.000
_cell.angle_alpha   90.00
_cell.angle_beta   90.00
_cell.angle_gamma   90.00
#
_symmetry.space_group_name_H-M   'P 1'
#
loop_
_entity.id
_entity.type
_entity.pdbx_description
1 polymer ?
#
loop_
_entity_poly.entity_id
_entity_poly.type
_entity_poly.pdbx_seq_one_letter_code
_entity_poly.pdbx_strand_id
1 'polypeptide(L)'
;MKIKLYTLILFFLSSCVYNHTAITEDLGNGYFYIGDGHESQILFNKNRKKNESSGLIVTEPEVVEYNYNAKYIIVKSLRENDELFWIIDKEMPIDKVQFMTKNEYKKELRIKGIELELKKRK
;
A
#
# COMPACT_ATOMS: atom_id res chain seq x y z
N MET A 1 34.16 37.49 -29.88
CA MET A 1 33.09 37.67 -28.85
C MET A 1 31.95 36.68 -29.11
N LYS A 2 32.08 35.38 -28.78
CA LYS A 2 31.02 34.37 -29.04
C LYS A 2 31.05 33.14 -28.10
N ILE A 3 31.42 33.29 -26.82
CA ILE A 3 31.43 32.15 -25.86
C ILE A 3 30.83 32.58 -24.52
N LYS A 4 29.66 33.23 -24.53
CA LYS A 4 28.93 33.57 -23.29
C LYS A 4 27.45 33.17 -23.30
N LEU A 5 26.98 32.48 -24.34
CA LEU A 5 25.55 32.10 -24.46
C LEU A 5 25.28 30.63 -24.11
N TYR A 6 26.28 29.74 -24.25
CA TYR A 6 26.09 28.30 -24.04
C TYR A 6 25.99 27.89 -22.56
N THR A 7 26.56 28.67 -21.64
CA THR A 7 26.59 28.33 -20.22
C THR A 7 25.24 28.56 -19.52
N LEU A 8 24.35 29.38 -20.08
CA LEU A 8 23.05 29.69 -19.50
C LEU A 8 22.00 28.60 -19.77
N ILE A 9 22.14 27.85 -20.87
CA ILE A 9 21.18 26.81 -21.27
C ILE A 9 21.35 25.52 -20.44
N LEU A 10 22.56 25.24 -19.96
CA LEU A 10 22.86 24.07 -19.13
C LEU A 10 22.23 24.13 -17.73
N PHE A 11 21.91 25.32 -17.20
CA PHE A 11 21.29 25.47 -15.87
C PHE A 11 19.79 25.12 -15.84
N PHE A 12 19.11 25.09 -17.00
CA PHE A 12 17.68 24.77 -17.08
C PHE A 12 17.39 23.27 -17.26
N LEU A 13 18.42 22.44 -17.42
CA LEU A 13 18.28 20.97 -17.55
C LEU A 13 18.47 20.22 -16.22
N SER A 14 18.92 20.90 -15.16
CA SER A 14 18.87 20.43 -13.77
C SER A 14 17.62 21.06 -13.13
N SER A 15 16.48 20.41 -12.93
CA SER A 15 16.32 19.05 -12.43
C SER A 15 14.83 18.73 -12.46
N CYS A 16 14.39 17.77 -13.27
CA CYS A 16 13.19 17.01 -12.94
C CYS A 16 13.56 16.15 -11.73
N VAL A 17 13.42 16.70 -10.52
CA VAL A 17 13.39 15.87 -9.31
C VAL A 17 12.09 15.09 -9.40
N TYR A 18 12.17 13.90 -9.96
CA TYR A 18 11.07 12.95 -9.95
C TYR A 18 10.81 12.60 -8.49
N ASN A 19 9.80 13.22 -7.91
CA ASN A 19 9.49 13.09 -6.50
C ASN A 19 8.72 11.78 -6.29
N HIS A 20 9.43 10.64 -6.28
CA HIS A 20 8.90 9.38 -5.74
C HIS A 20 8.72 9.54 -4.22
N THR A 21 7.73 10.33 -3.80
CA THR A 21 7.29 10.33 -2.41
C THR A 21 6.39 9.12 -2.23
N ALA A 22 7.01 7.93 -2.21
CA ALA A 22 6.32 6.72 -1.83
C ALA A 22 5.73 6.93 -0.43
N ILE A 23 4.40 7.05 -0.36
CA ILE A 23 3.71 7.19 0.91
C ILE A 23 3.86 5.85 1.60
N THR A 24 4.57 5.84 2.72
CA THR A 24 4.72 4.66 3.57
C THR A 24 4.00 4.92 4.88
N GLU A 25 3.02 4.07 5.23
CA GLU A 25 2.29 4.15 6.50
C GLU A 25 2.47 2.82 7.26
N ASP A 26 2.96 2.90 8.50
CA ASP A 26 3.04 1.74 9.40
C ASP A 26 1.65 1.38 9.91
N LEU A 27 1.22 0.16 9.60
CA LEU A 27 -0.09 -0.36 10.00
C LEU A 27 0.01 -1.17 11.28
N GLY A 28 1.20 -1.33 11.86
CA GLY A 28 1.47 -2.15 13.03
C GLY A 28 1.65 -3.62 12.69
N ASN A 29 2.23 -4.37 13.63
CA ASN A 29 2.54 -5.79 13.46
C ASN A 29 3.27 -6.09 12.13
N GLY A 30 4.23 -5.24 11.76
CA GLY A 30 5.08 -5.44 10.60
C GLY A 30 4.36 -5.36 9.26
N TYR A 31 3.12 -4.88 9.25
CA TYR A 31 2.39 -4.53 8.04
C TYR A 31 2.61 -3.05 7.72
N PHE A 32 2.80 -2.75 6.44
CA PHE A 32 3.00 -1.39 5.96
C PHE A 32 2.17 -1.19 4.70
N TYR A 33 1.53 -0.03 4.59
CA TYR A 33 1.03 0.45 3.32
C TYR A 33 2.18 1.14 2.59
N ILE A 34 2.34 0.85 1.30
CA ILE A 34 3.17 1.64 0.39
C ILE A 34 2.31 2.09 -0.79
N GLY A 35 2.41 3.35 -1.17
CA GLY A 35 1.68 3.90 -2.30
C GLY A 35 2.51 4.88 -3.12
N ASP A 36 2.58 4.62 -4.43
CA ASP A 36 3.07 5.53 -5.45
C ASP A 36 2.10 5.51 -6.65
N GLY A 37 1.18 6.47 -6.72
CA GLY A 37 0.18 6.52 -7.80
C GLY A 37 -0.70 5.26 -7.87
N HIS A 38 -0.72 4.58 -9.02
CA HIS A 38 -1.46 3.31 -9.20
C HIS A 38 -0.74 2.10 -8.56
N GLU A 39 0.54 2.24 -8.22
CA GLU A 39 1.33 1.21 -7.55
C GLU A 39 1.18 1.35 -6.04
N SER A 40 0.11 0.77 -5.49
CA SER A 40 -0.11 0.76 -4.04
C SER A 40 -0.52 -0.61 -3.53
N GLN A 41 0.02 -0.98 -2.37
CA GLN A 41 -0.09 -2.33 -1.83
C GLN A 41 0.14 -2.36 -0.31
N ILE A 42 -0.39 -3.39 0.34
CA ILE A 42 -0.05 -3.74 1.71
C ILE A 42 1.09 -4.76 1.68
N LEU A 43 2.16 -4.48 2.41
CA LEU A 43 3.33 -5.33 2.57
C LEU A 43 3.42 -5.89 3.99
N PHE A 44 4.04 -7.06 4.13
CA PHE A 44 4.40 -7.65 5.42
C PHE A 44 5.91 -7.89 5.50
N ASN A 45 6.57 -7.36 6.53
CA ASN A 45 7.98 -7.62 6.78
C ASN A 45 8.15 -8.95 7.52
N LYS A 46 8.60 -9.98 6.80
CA LYS A 46 8.83 -11.34 7.32
C LYS A 46 10.02 -11.41 8.30
N ASN A 47 11.01 -10.51 8.15
CA ASN A 47 12.30 -10.57 8.86
C ASN A 47 12.49 -9.38 9.81
N ARG A 48 11.51 -9.12 10.70
CA ARG A 48 11.58 -8.01 11.68
C ARG A 48 12.84 -8.00 12.56
N LYS A 49 13.51 -9.16 12.73
CA LYS A 49 14.68 -9.31 13.62
C LYS A 49 16.05 -9.14 12.93
N LYS A 50 16.13 -9.07 11.60
CA LYS A 50 17.41 -9.22 10.88
C LYS A 50 17.86 -8.03 10.02
N ASN A 51 17.16 -6.89 10.05
CA ASN A 51 17.46 -5.77 9.14
C ASN A 51 17.50 -6.18 7.66
N GLU A 52 16.81 -7.26 7.29
CA GLU A 52 16.73 -7.77 5.92
C GLU A 52 15.47 -7.20 5.24
N SER A 53 15.65 -6.66 4.04
CA SER A 53 14.60 -6.01 3.24
C SER A 53 13.75 -7.03 2.47
N SER A 54 13.19 -8.03 3.15
CA SER A 54 12.26 -9.00 2.53
C SER A 54 10.81 -8.66 2.89
N GLY A 55 10.20 -7.80 2.07
CA GLY A 55 8.76 -7.54 2.11
C GLY A 55 7.99 -8.60 1.33
N LEU A 56 6.93 -9.15 1.92
CA LEU A 56 5.97 -9.99 1.21
C LEU A 56 4.77 -9.13 0.81
N ILE A 57 4.38 -9.18 -0.46
CA ILE A 57 3.16 -8.52 -0.96
C ILE A 57 1.96 -9.29 -0.41
N VAL A 58 1.07 -8.60 0.31
CA VAL A 58 -0.09 -9.19 0.98
C VAL A 58 -1.37 -9.02 0.16
N THR A 59 -1.50 -7.87 -0.49
CA THR A 59 -2.65 -7.53 -1.34
C THR A 59 -2.18 -7.28 -2.75
N GLU A 60 -3.07 -7.47 -3.73
CA GLU A 60 -2.75 -7.08 -5.09
C GLU A 60 -2.53 -5.55 -5.21
N PRO A 61 -1.82 -5.10 -6.26
CA PRO A 61 -1.63 -3.68 -6.54
C PRO A 61 -2.96 -2.90 -6.69
N GLU A 62 -2.83 -1.58 -6.61
CA GLU A 62 -3.90 -0.58 -6.63
C GLU A 62 -4.87 -0.65 -5.44
N VAL A 63 -4.32 -0.59 -4.22
CA VAL A 63 -5.10 -0.34 -3.00
C VAL A 63 -5.73 1.06 -3.03
N VAL A 64 -7.04 1.13 -3.16
CA VAL A 64 -7.81 2.38 -3.26
C VAL A 64 -8.38 2.85 -1.93
N GLU A 65 -8.75 1.92 -1.06
CA GLU A 65 -9.28 2.21 0.28
C GLU A 65 -8.72 1.19 1.27
N TYR A 66 -8.36 1.66 2.45
CA TYR A 66 -7.97 0.78 3.55
C TYR A 66 -8.22 1.44 4.91
N ASN A 67 -8.31 0.63 5.94
CA ASN A 67 -8.35 1.09 7.32
C ASN A 67 -7.84 -0.03 8.24
N TYR A 68 -7.41 0.30 9.44
CA TYR A 68 -6.80 -0.66 10.36
C TYR A 68 -7.03 -0.28 11.82
N ASN A 69 -6.96 -1.27 12.69
CA ASN A 69 -6.87 -1.10 14.15
C ASN A 69 -5.78 -2.01 14.72
N ALA A 70 -5.75 -2.24 16.03
CA ALA A 70 -4.74 -3.10 16.65
C ALA A 70 -4.73 -4.54 16.11
N LYS A 71 -5.88 -5.09 15.69
CA LYS A 71 -6.04 -6.49 15.30
C LYS A 71 -6.18 -6.72 13.79
N TYR A 72 -6.91 -5.84 13.11
CA TYR A 72 -7.29 -6.04 11.71
C TYR A 72 -6.77 -4.95 10.79
N ILE A 73 -6.60 -5.30 9.51
CA ILE A 73 -6.50 -4.39 8.37
C ILE A 73 -7.61 -4.78 7.40
N ILE A 74 -8.38 -3.81 6.94
CA ILE A 74 -9.37 -3.99 5.88
C ILE A 74 -8.90 -3.23 4.64
N VAL A 75 -9.07 -3.84 3.48
CA VAL A 75 -8.50 -3.32 2.23
C VAL A 75 -9.49 -3.53 1.10
N LYS A 76 -9.55 -2.54 0.21
CA LYS A 76 -10.14 -2.61 -1.11
C LYS A 76 -9.08 -2.26 -2.14
N SER A 77 -8.87 -3.14 -3.12
CA SER A 77 -8.02 -2.86 -4.28
C SER A 77 -8.80 -3.00 -5.58
N LEU A 78 -8.19 -2.56 -6.67
CA LEU A 78 -8.70 -2.73 -8.02
C LEU A 78 -7.77 -3.66 -8.82
N ARG A 79 -8.38 -4.55 -9.61
CA ARG A 79 -7.67 -5.35 -10.61
C ARG A 79 -8.45 -5.30 -11.91
N GLU A 80 -7.91 -4.63 -12.93
CA GLU A 80 -8.58 -4.53 -14.24
C GLU A 80 -10.05 -4.02 -14.16
N ASN A 81 -10.32 -3.14 -13.19
CA ASN A 81 -11.64 -2.61 -12.78
C ASN A 81 -12.48 -3.48 -11.84
N ASP A 82 -12.06 -4.71 -11.52
CA ASP A 82 -12.73 -5.53 -10.50
C ASP A 82 -12.35 -5.08 -9.08
N GLU A 83 -13.35 -4.98 -8.21
CA GLU A 83 -13.15 -4.68 -6.78
C GLU A 83 -12.78 -5.95 -6.01
N LEU A 84 -11.57 -5.98 -5.43
CA LEU A 84 -11.11 -7.05 -4.54
C LEU A 84 -11.04 -6.54 -3.10
N PHE A 85 -11.41 -7.39 -2.15
CA PHE A 85 -11.47 -7.02 -0.73
C PHE A 85 -10.65 -7.98 0.13
N TRP A 86 -10.01 -7.47 1.18
CA TRP A 86 -9.28 -8.26 2.17
C TRP A 86 -9.70 -7.89 3.59
N ILE A 87 -9.68 -8.89 4.46
CA ILE A 87 -9.65 -8.74 5.91
C ILE A 87 -8.42 -9.48 6.40
N ILE A 88 -7.42 -8.74 6.87
CA ILE A 88 -6.17 -9.28 7.38
C ILE A 88 -6.24 -9.28 8.90
N ASP A 89 -6.18 -10.46 9.51
CA ASP A 89 -5.97 -10.62 10.95
C ASP A 89 -4.45 -10.64 11.21
N LYS A 90 -3.96 -9.65 11.96
CA LYS A 90 -2.53 -9.47 12.21
C LYS A 90 -1.93 -10.56 13.10
N GLU A 91 -2.75 -11.36 13.76
CA GLU A 91 -2.33 -12.47 14.62
C GLU A 91 -2.27 -13.80 13.86
N MET A 92 -2.85 -13.86 12.67
CA MET A 92 -2.92 -15.08 11.86
C MET A 92 -1.74 -15.21 10.90
N PRO A 93 -1.34 -16.44 10.55
CA PRO A 93 -0.35 -16.70 9.51
C PRO A 93 -0.72 -16.04 8.17
N ILE A 94 0.27 -15.43 7.53
CA ILE A 94 0.08 -14.62 6.31
C ILE A 94 -0.44 -15.43 5.11
N ASP A 95 -0.12 -16.71 5.05
CA ASP A 95 -0.58 -17.67 4.04
C ASP A 95 -2.10 -17.93 4.09
N LYS A 96 -2.77 -17.50 5.17
CA LYS A 96 -4.24 -17.57 5.29
C LYS A 96 -4.94 -16.31 4.76
N VAL A 97 -4.21 -15.27 4.39
CA VAL A 97 -4.79 -14.05 3.84
C VAL A 97 -5.23 -14.33 2.40
N GLN A 98 -6.51 -14.08 2.12
CA GLN A 98 -7.10 -14.26 0.80
C GLN A 98 -8.02 -13.08 0.49
N PHE A 99 -8.15 -12.77 -0.81
CA PHE A 99 -9.14 -11.81 -1.27
C PHE A 99 -10.53 -12.43 -1.28
N MET A 100 -11.55 -11.60 -1.28
CA MET A 100 -12.94 -12.01 -1.33
C MET A 100 -13.79 -11.00 -2.10
N THR A 101 -14.99 -11.42 -2.48
CA THR A 101 -15.98 -10.52 -3.09
C THR A 101 -16.56 -9.56 -2.05
N LYS A 102 -17.18 -8.47 -2.52
CA LYS A 102 -17.85 -7.47 -1.66
C LYS A 102 -18.89 -8.07 -0.70
N ASN A 103 -19.63 -9.08 -1.15
CA ASN A 103 -20.68 -9.72 -0.34
C ASN A 103 -20.07 -10.59 0.76
N GLU A 104 -19.03 -11.36 0.43
CA GLU A 104 -18.27 -12.16 1.40
C GLU A 104 -17.58 -11.26 2.43
N TYR A 105 -16.97 -10.17 1.97
CA TYR A 105 -16.37 -9.15 2.82
C TYR A 105 -17.34 -8.60 3.86
N LYS A 106 -18.51 -8.13 3.41
CA LYS A 106 -19.55 -7.61 4.33
C LYS A 106 -20.03 -8.67 5.32
N LYS A 107 -20.20 -9.91 4.85
CA LYS A 107 -20.61 -11.03 5.70
C LYS A 107 -19.54 -11.32 6.76
N GLU A 108 -18.27 -11.36 6.39
CA GLU A 108 -17.16 -11.64 7.30
C GLU A 108 -16.93 -10.52 8.31
N LEU A 109 -17.03 -9.24 7.91
CA LEU A 109 -16.99 -8.13 8.86
C LEU A 109 -18.04 -8.31 9.97
N ARG A 110 -19.27 -8.67 9.58
CA ARG A 110 -20.38 -8.88 10.52
C ARG A 110 -20.14 -10.10 11.42
N ILE A 111 -19.70 -11.23 10.86
CA ILE A 111 -19.42 -12.45 11.63
C ILE A 111 -18.31 -12.22 12.65
N LYS A 112 -17.26 -11.50 12.26
CA LYS A 112 -16.10 -11.20 13.11
C LYS A 112 -16.31 -10.01 14.05
N GLY A 113 -17.43 -9.29 13.96
CA GLY A 113 -17.70 -8.09 14.76
C GLY A 113 -16.71 -6.95 14.50
N ILE A 114 -16.28 -6.76 13.25
CA ILE A 114 -15.31 -5.73 12.86
C ILE A 114 -16.05 -4.43 12.55
N GLU A 115 -15.81 -3.40 13.35
CA GLU A 115 -16.42 -2.06 13.21
C GLU A 115 -15.56 -1.08 12.37
N LEU A 116 -14.59 -1.60 11.60
CA LEU A 116 -13.78 -0.78 10.70
C LEU A 116 -14.54 -0.44 9.42
N GLU A 117 -14.46 0.82 9.00
CA GLU A 117 -14.97 1.29 7.72
C GLU A 117 -13.82 1.59 6.77
N LEU A 118 -13.97 1.26 5.49
CA LEU A 118 -12.98 1.60 4.46
C LEU A 118 -12.83 3.12 4.35
N LYS A 119 -11.59 3.58 4.26
CA LYS A 119 -11.26 5.00 4.07
C LYS A 119 -10.37 5.13 2.85
N LYS A 120 -10.57 6.20 2.08
CA LYS A 120 -9.67 6.53 0.99
C LYS A 120 -8.25 6.67 1.53
N ARG A 121 -7.29 6.11 0.80
CA ARG A 121 -5.87 6.36 1.06
C ARG A 121 -5.59 7.88 1.07
N LYS A 122 -4.62 8.28 1.89
CA LYS A 122 -4.16 9.67 2.00
C LYS A 122 -3.33 10.08 0.79
#